data_AF-A0A2R4A3R4-F1
#
_entry.id   AF-A0A2R4A3R4-F1
#
_cell.length_a   1.000
_cell.length_b   1.000
_cell.length_c   1.000
_cell.angle_alpha   90.00
_cell.angle_beta   90.00
_cell.angle_gamma   90.00
#
_symmetry.space_group_name_H-M   'P 1'
#
loop_
_entity.id
_entity.type
_entity.pdbx_description
1 polymer ?
#
loop_
_entity_poly.entity_id
_entity_poly.type
_entity_poly.pdbx_seq_one_letter_code
_entity_poly.pdbx_strand_id
1 'polypeptide(L)'
;MESRQKHFRSIDKIIRKYKTAKQSYIIKKLNPIIIGWVNYFRISHFLTTTIASSMEQILYKKLSYWAKRKLNTNNLSAGYKKFWHKINGRRQFTYKNHACENLSLALYRKIAKGYSLVKYQKVKADISIYNGDVTYWSKRALTPELQTTKRLKLLQKQKYKCNICLKYFLLVDITEIDHIKLRSEGGSHKLTNLQILHAVCHDYKKSKVK
;
A
#
# COMPACT_ATOMS: atom_id res chain seq x y z
N MET A 1 10.80 14.36 -4.59
CA MET A 1 11.18 14.18 -6.02
C MET A 1 12.13 13.01 -6.25
N GLU A 2 13.09 12.78 -5.36
CA GLU A 2 14.13 11.74 -5.47
C GLU A 2 13.58 10.30 -5.68
N SER A 3 12.52 9.94 -4.94
CA SER A 3 11.88 8.63 -5.03
C SER A 3 11.38 8.31 -6.45
N ARG A 4 10.72 9.28 -7.12
CA ARG A 4 10.25 9.14 -8.52
C ARG A 4 11.40 8.88 -9.50
N GLN A 5 12.52 9.57 -9.30
CA GLN A 5 13.69 9.41 -10.15
C GLN A 5 14.29 8.01 -9.99
N LYS A 6 14.43 7.51 -8.75
CA LYS A 6 14.89 6.14 -8.48
C LYS A 6 14.01 5.09 -9.16
N HIS A 7 12.70 5.27 -9.11
CA HIS A 7 11.74 4.39 -9.81
C HIS A 7 11.89 4.41 -11.33
N PHE A 8 12.04 5.58 -11.95
CA PHE A 8 12.28 5.61 -13.40
C PHE A 8 13.66 5.10 -13.80
N ARG A 9 14.68 5.24 -12.95
CA ARG A 9 16.00 4.64 -13.17
C ARG A 9 15.93 3.10 -13.20
N SER A 10 15.12 2.48 -12.34
CA SER A 10 14.95 1.02 -12.36
C SER A 10 14.25 0.54 -13.64
N ILE A 11 13.22 1.25 -14.08
CA ILE A 11 12.53 1.01 -15.36
C ILE A 11 13.53 1.18 -16.53
N ASP A 12 14.32 2.25 -16.53
CA ASP A 12 15.30 2.49 -17.58
C ASP A 12 16.36 1.39 -17.66
N LYS A 13 16.82 0.89 -16.52
CA LYS A 13 17.76 -0.24 -16.46
C LYS A 13 17.19 -1.48 -17.14
N ILE A 14 15.90 -1.77 -16.94
CA ILE A 14 15.21 -2.91 -17.59
C ILE A 14 15.06 -2.67 -19.09
N ILE A 15 14.56 -1.51 -19.50
CA ILE A 15 14.37 -1.19 -20.92
C ILE A 15 15.71 -1.22 -21.68
N ARG A 16 16.79 -0.73 -21.06
CA ARG A 16 18.14 -0.75 -21.63
C ARG A 16 18.80 -2.13 -21.62
N LYS A 17 18.51 -2.96 -20.62
CA LYS A 17 19.03 -4.34 -20.58
C LYS A 17 18.36 -5.21 -21.64
N TYR A 18 17.07 -5.01 -21.87
CA TYR A 18 16.24 -5.86 -22.73
C TYR A 18 15.82 -5.16 -24.04
N LYS A 19 16.79 -4.55 -24.74
CA LYS A 19 16.54 -3.78 -25.99
C LYS A 19 15.89 -4.62 -27.09
N THR A 20 16.32 -5.88 -27.25
CA THR A 20 15.87 -6.79 -28.32
C THR A 20 14.79 -7.78 -27.85
N ALA A 21 14.46 -7.79 -26.55
CA ALA A 21 13.57 -8.79 -25.97
C ALA A 21 12.15 -8.75 -26.54
N LYS A 22 11.41 -9.86 -26.41
CA LYS A 22 9.98 -9.93 -26.75
C LYS A 22 9.17 -8.92 -25.91
N GLN A 23 8.11 -8.38 -26.49
CA GLN A 23 7.25 -7.38 -25.80
C GLN A 23 6.68 -7.95 -24.50
N SER A 24 6.21 -9.20 -24.54
CA SER A 24 5.71 -9.94 -23.38
C SER A 24 6.72 -9.96 -22.22
N TYR A 25 8.00 -10.18 -22.51
CA TYR A 25 9.04 -10.25 -21.49
C TYR A 25 9.23 -8.90 -20.78
N ILE A 26 9.22 -7.80 -21.53
CA ILE A 26 9.32 -6.45 -20.94
C ILE A 26 8.12 -6.17 -20.06
N ILE A 27 6.91 -6.51 -20.50
CA ILE A 27 5.70 -6.33 -19.70
C ILE A 27 5.80 -7.14 -18.39
N LYS A 28 6.22 -8.40 -18.46
CA LYS A 28 6.42 -9.26 -17.27
C LYS A 28 7.43 -8.69 -16.28
N LYS A 29 8.48 -8.00 -16.74
CA LYS A 29 9.50 -7.38 -15.87
C LYS A 29 9.07 -6.03 -15.32
N LEU A 30 8.34 -5.23 -16.09
CA LEU A 30 7.91 -3.89 -15.67
C LEU A 30 6.70 -3.94 -14.74
N ASN A 31 5.75 -4.85 -14.96
CA ASN A 31 4.49 -4.91 -14.20
C ASN A 31 4.71 -4.99 -12.68
N PRO A 32 5.55 -5.91 -12.13
CA PRO A 32 5.76 -5.99 -10.69
C PRO A 32 6.32 -4.70 -10.08
N ILE A 33 7.18 -3.99 -10.80
CA ILE A 33 7.80 -2.73 -10.34
C ILE A 33 6.77 -1.61 -10.33
N ILE A 34 5.96 -1.51 -11.39
CA ILE A 34 4.87 -0.53 -11.48
C ILE A 34 3.85 -0.77 -10.35
N ILE A 35 3.42 -2.02 -10.18
CA ILE A 35 2.44 -2.40 -9.15
C ILE A 35 3.02 -2.15 -7.76
N GLY A 36 4.24 -2.61 -7.49
CA GLY A 36 4.92 -2.40 -6.22
C GLY A 36 5.06 -0.92 -5.87
N TRP A 37 5.37 -0.08 -6.86
CA TRP A 37 5.46 1.37 -6.66
C TRP A 37 4.12 2.00 -6.29
N VAL A 38 3.05 1.65 -7.00
CA VAL A 38 1.71 2.14 -6.69
C VAL A 38 1.26 1.65 -5.32
N ASN A 39 1.56 0.39 -4.97
CA ASN A 39 1.23 -0.15 -3.65
C ASN A 39 2.00 0.53 -2.52
N TYR A 40 3.29 0.84 -2.73
CA TYR A 40 4.10 1.57 -1.75
C TYR A 40 3.52 2.96 -1.49
N PHE A 41 3.12 3.68 -2.54
CA PHE A 41 2.54 5.02 -2.42
C PHE A 41 1.02 5.03 -2.22
N ARG A 42 0.42 3.87 -1.92
CA ARG A 42 -1.05 3.69 -1.83
C ARG A 42 -1.73 4.76 -0.98
N ILE A 43 -1.11 5.11 0.15
CA ILE A 43 -1.64 6.04 1.14
C ILE A 43 -0.81 7.33 1.07
N SER A 44 -0.84 8.01 -0.08
CA SER A 44 -0.09 9.26 -0.25
C SER A 44 -0.71 10.18 -1.29
N HIS A 45 -0.38 11.47 -1.19
CA HIS A 45 -0.70 12.46 -2.23
C HIS A 45 -0.04 12.14 -3.59
N PHE A 46 0.96 11.24 -3.60
CA PHE A 46 1.71 10.90 -4.80
C PHE A 46 0.88 10.12 -5.82
N LEU A 47 -0.26 9.54 -5.42
CA LEU A 47 -1.20 8.84 -6.31
C LEU A 47 -2.38 9.70 -6.77
N THR A 48 -2.27 11.03 -6.66
CA THR A 48 -3.21 11.92 -7.35
C THR A 48 -3.27 11.60 -8.84
N THR A 49 -4.47 11.77 -9.42
CA THR A 49 -4.72 11.49 -10.85
C THR A 49 -3.76 12.22 -11.77
N THR A 50 -3.35 13.44 -11.40
CA THR A 50 -2.38 14.26 -12.12
C THR A 50 -0.97 13.65 -12.13
N ILE A 51 -0.46 13.24 -10.95
CA ILE A 51 0.86 12.60 -10.84
C ILE A 51 0.88 11.26 -11.58
N ALA A 52 -0.12 10.41 -11.36
CA ALA A 52 -0.22 9.12 -12.03
C ALA A 52 -0.24 9.29 -13.57
N SER A 53 -0.96 10.29 -14.08
CA SER A 53 -0.97 10.62 -15.51
C SER A 53 0.42 11.04 -16.02
N SER A 54 1.12 11.92 -15.29
CA SER A 54 2.47 12.34 -15.66
C SER A 54 3.46 11.15 -15.72
N MET A 55 3.31 10.19 -14.81
CA MET A 55 4.14 8.99 -14.78
C MET A 55 3.85 8.06 -15.97
N GLU A 56 2.58 7.89 -16.34
CA GLU A 56 2.18 7.15 -17.55
C GLU A 56 2.75 7.78 -18.82
N GLN A 57 2.74 9.11 -18.92
CA GLN A 57 3.31 9.81 -20.09
C GLN A 57 4.82 9.58 -20.22
N ILE A 58 5.57 9.63 -19.11
CA ILE A 58 7.01 9.36 -19.11
C ILE A 58 7.29 7.91 -19.52
N LEU A 59 6.54 6.96 -18.94
CA LEU A 59 6.68 5.54 -19.27
C LEU A 59 6.34 5.27 -20.74
N TYR A 60 5.27 5.90 -21.25
CA TYR A 60 4.89 5.85 -22.66
C TYR A 60 6.04 6.29 -23.55
N LYS A 61 6.61 7.50 -23.33
CA LYS A 61 7.74 7.99 -24.13
C LYS A 61 8.90 6.99 -24.16
N LYS A 62 9.30 6.46 -23.00
CA LYS A 62 10.39 5.46 -22.89
C LYS A 62 10.09 4.19 -23.70
N LEU A 63 8.87 3.68 -23.62
CA LEU A 63 8.45 2.50 -24.38
C LEU A 63 8.30 2.79 -25.88
N SER A 64 7.88 3.99 -26.28
CA SER A 64 7.78 4.38 -27.69
C SER A 64 9.18 4.42 -28.34
N TYR A 65 10.20 4.92 -27.64
CA TYR A 65 11.58 4.84 -28.12
C TYR A 65 12.12 3.42 -28.17
N TRP A 66 11.76 2.58 -27.20
CA TRP A 66 12.09 1.15 -27.27
C TRP A 66 11.43 0.48 -28.49
N ALA A 67 10.14 0.72 -28.73
CA ALA A 67 9.39 0.19 -29.86
C ALA A 67 9.97 0.64 -31.21
N LYS A 68 10.30 1.94 -31.31
CA LYS A 68 10.98 2.54 -32.46
C LYS A 68 12.28 1.78 -32.80
N ARG A 69 13.15 1.61 -31.79
CA ARG A 69 14.42 0.90 -31.93
C ARG A 69 14.22 -0.56 -32.32
N LYS A 70 13.27 -1.25 -31.69
CA LYS A 70 12.99 -2.65 -31.98
C LYS A 70 12.52 -2.88 -33.42
N LEU A 71 11.84 -1.90 -34.02
CA LEU A 71 11.38 -1.98 -35.40
C LEU A 71 12.36 -1.40 -36.42
N ASN A 72 13.53 -0.95 -35.97
CA ASN A 72 14.52 -0.29 -36.81
C ASN A 72 13.92 0.79 -37.73
N THR A 73 12.97 1.58 -37.20
CA THR A 73 12.28 2.62 -37.96
C THR A 73 12.48 3.98 -37.33
N ASN A 74 12.43 5.05 -38.13
CA ASN A 74 12.38 6.40 -37.60
C ASN A 74 10.97 6.86 -37.18
N ASN A 75 9.94 6.09 -37.50
CA ASN A 75 8.54 6.47 -37.30
C ASN A 75 7.96 5.94 -35.97
N LEU A 76 7.66 6.84 -35.03
CA LEU A 76 7.02 6.50 -33.75
C LEU A 76 5.61 5.89 -33.93
N SER A 77 4.89 6.30 -34.98
CA SER A 77 3.54 5.80 -35.29
C SER A 77 3.53 4.32 -35.64
N ALA A 78 4.58 3.83 -36.32
CA ALA A 78 4.72 2.40 -36.63
C ALA A 78 4.85 1.55 -35.34
N GLY A 79 5.66 2.03 -34.39
CA GLY A 79 5.76 1.42 -33.06
C GLY A 79 4.45 1.44 -32.30
N TYR A 80 3.75 2.58 -32.33
CA TYR A 80 2.43 2.71 -31.70
C TYR A 80 1.40 1.74 -32.28
N LYS A 81 1.28 1.68 -33.61
CA LYS A 81 0.34 0.75 -34.28
C LYS A 81 0.64 -0.71 -33.95
N LYS A 82 1.92 -1.09 -33.88
CA LYS A 82 2.34 -2.48 -33.65
C LYS A 82 2.20 -2.95 -32.20
N PHE A 83 2.59 -2.13 -31.23
CA PHE A 83 2.68 -2.56 -29.82
C PHE A 83 1.55 -2.02 -28.92
N TRP A 84 0.78 -1.02 -29.38
CA TRP A 84 -0.38 -0.51 -28.66
C TRP A 84 -1.69 -0.98 -29.31
N HIS A 85 -2.40 -1.84 -28.59
CA HIS A 85 -3.67 -2.40 -29.04
C HIS A 85 -4.84 -1.84 -28.25
N LYS A 86 -6.00 -1.74 -28.89
CA LYS A 86 -7.25 -1.30 -28.25
C LYS A 86 -7.73 -2.42 -27.31
N ILE A 87 -7.78 -2.12 -26.02
CA ILE A 87 -8.30 -2.96 -24.95
C ILE A 87 -9.33 -2.12 -24.19
N ASN A 88 -10.59 -2.55 -24.16
CA ASN A 88 -11.71 -1.84 -23.52
C ASN A 88 -11.80 -0.37 -23.96
N GLY A 89 -11.80 -0.12 -25.27
CA GLY A 89 -11.91 1.22 -25.84
C GLY A 89 -10.63 2.05 -25.84
N ARG A 90 -9.58 1.67 -25.11
CA ARG A 90 -8.32 2.45 -25.01
C ARG A 90 -7.11 1.68 -25.51
N ARG A 91 -6.20 2.37 -26.21
CA ARG A 91 -4.93 1.77 -26.63
C ARG A 91 -3.98 1.60 -25.45
N GLN A 92 -3.48 0.39 -25.28
CA GLN A 92 -2.58 0.00 -24.20
C GLN A 92 -1.40 -0.78 -24.77
N PHE A 93 -0.23 -0.63 -24.15
CA PHE A 93 0.94 -1.41 -24.51
C PHE A 93 0.71 -2.85 -24.09
N THR A 94 0.35 -3.68 -25.06
CA THR A 94 -0.21 -5.01 -24.82
C THR A 94 0.42 -6.00 -25.77
N TYR A 95 0.81 -7.16 -25.24
CA TYR A 95 1.19 -8.29 -26.05
C TYR A 95 -0.05 -9.19 -26.24
N LYS A 96 -0.49 -9.34 -27.49
CA LYS A 96 -1.56 -10.27 -27.85
C LYS A 96 -0.95 -11.66 -28.10
N ASN A 97 -1.45 -12.66 -27.40
CA ASN A 97 -1.17 -14.06 -27.71
C ASN A 97 -2.39 -14.66 -28.39
N HIS A 98 -2.21 -15.41 -29.48
CA HIS A 98 -3.32 -16.01 -30.24
C HIS A 98 -4.05 -17.12 -29.48
N ALA A 99 -3.50 -17.60 -28.35
CA ALA A 99 -3.96 -18.80 -27.66
C ALA A 99 -4.52 -18.61 -26.24
N CYS A 100 -4.56 -17.39 -25.67
CA CYS A 100 -5.29 -16.96 -24.45
C CYS A 100 -4.57 -15.81 -23.74
N GLU A 101 -5.39 -14.91 -23.17
CA GLU A 101 -5.08 -13.69 -22.39
C GLU A 101 -4.10 -12.67 -22.98
N ASN A 102 -4.61 -11.45 -23.13
CA ASN A 102 -3.82 -10.27 -23.50
C ASN A 102 -2.95 -9.83 -22.32
N LEU A 103 -1.63 -9.94 -22.45
CA LEU A 103 -0.71 -9.43 -21.44
C LEU A 103 -0.52 -7.92 -21.62
N SER A 104 -1.18 -7.13 -20.79
CA SER A 104 -1.11 -5.67 -20.84
C SER A 104 -0.17 -5.09 -19.79
N LEU A 105 0.47 -3.97 -20.13
CA LEU A 105 1.26 -3.19 -19.19
C LEU A 105 0.38 -2.61 -18.08
N ALA A 106 0.87 -2.71 -16.85
CA ALA A 106 0.26 -2.06 -15.69
C ALA A 106 0.21 -0.53 -15.88
N LEU A 107 -0.95 0.06 -15.57
CA LEU A 107 -1.21 1.50 -15.71
C LEU A 107 -1.31 2.13 -14.32
N TYR A 108 -0.41 3.08 -14.02
CA TYR A 108 -0.39 3.76 -12.71
C TYR A 108 -1.75 4.31 -12.33
N ARG A 109 -2.44 4.97 -13.27
CA ARG A 109 -3.74 5.62 -13.03
C ARG A 109 -4.85 4.60 -12.81
N LYS A 110 -4.83 3.46 -13.52
CA LYS A 110 -5.84 2.40 -13.32
C LYS A 110 -5.72 1.81 -11.92
N ILE A 111 -4.50 1.52 -11.48
CA ILE A 111 -4.24 0.96 -10.16
C ILE A 111 -4.54 2.00 -9.07
N ALA A 112 -4.07 3.24 -9.25
CA ALA A 112 -4.28 4.34 -8.30
C ALA A 112 -5.77 4.65 -8.05
N LYS A 113 -6.63 4.53 -9.07
CA LYS A 113 -8.09 4.70 -8.91
C LYS A 113 -8.69 3.76 -7.88
N GLY A 114 -8.18 2.53 -7.75
CA GLY A 114 -8.61 1.60 -6.71
C GLY A 114 -8.26 2.06 -5.29
N TYR A 115 -7.29 2.96 -5.16
CA TYR A 115 -6.80 3.48 -3.87
C TYR A 115 -7.26 4.91 -3.56
N SER A 116 -7.72 5.66 -4.57
CA SER A 116 -8.25 7.01 -4.46
C SER A 116 -9.47 7.14 -3.52
N LEU A 117 -10.01 6.03 -3.02
CA LEU A 117 -11.06 5.98 -2.00
C LEU A 117 -10.52 6.07 -0.57
N VAL A 118 -9.22 5.87 -0.35
CA VAL A 118 -8.60 5.97 0.98
C VAL A 118 -8.24 7.43 1.25
N LYS A 119 -9.21 8.22 1.73
CA LYS A 119 -8.96 9.53 2.32
C LYS A 119 -8.09 9.34 3.57
N TYR A 120 -6.77 9.40 3.43
CA TYR A 120 -5.92 9.52 4.62
C TYR A 120 -6.17 10.92 5.23
N GLN A 121 -6.52 10.95 6.50
CA GLN A 121 -6.70 12.22 7.20
C GLN A 121 -5.31 12.78 7.49
N LYS A 122 -4.98 13.95 6.94
CA LYS A 122 -3.76 14.69 7.30
C LYS A 122 -3.78 15.05 8.78
N VAL A 123 -2.62 15.08 9.43
CA VAL A 123 -2.52 15.64 10.78
C VAL A 123 -2.84 17.13 10.65
N LYS A 124 -3.79 17.63 11.45
CA LYS A 124 -4.03 19.08 11.50
C LYS A 124 -2.75 19.73 12.06
N ALA A 125 -2.25 20.77 11.40
CA ALA A 125 -0.94 21.36 11.71
C ALA A 125 -0.81 21.79 13.18
N ASP A 126 -1.92 22.19 13.80
CA ASP A 126 -1.94 22.77 15.15
C ASP A 126 -2.21 21.74 16.26
N ILE A 127 -2.20 20.44 15.92
CA ILE A 127 -2.47 19.36 16.87
C ILE A 127 -1.17 18.58 17.11
N SER A 128 -0.67 18.66 18.35
CA SER A 128 0.49 17.92 18.87
C SER A 128 0.03 16.81 19.82
N ILE A 129 0.81 15.73 19.97
CA ILE A 129 0.54 14.67 20.97
C ILE A 129 0.46 15.20 22.41
N TYR A 130 1.03 16.39 22.64
CA TYR A 130 1.04 17.07 23.94
C TYR A 130 -0.09 18.10 24.11
N ASN A 131 -0.94 18.29 23.10
CA ASN A 131 -1.99 19.32 23.13
C ASN A 131 -3.28 18.89 23.89
N GLY A 132 -3.30 17.70 24.48
CA GLY A 132 -4.39 17.25 25.34
C GLY A 132 -5.57 16.57 24.64
N ASP A 133 -5.65 16.51 23.30
CA ASP A 133 -6.70 15.74 22.62
C ASP A 133 -6.35 14.25 22.53
N VAL A 134 -6.37 13.62 23.71
CA VAL A 134 -6.09 12.20 23.91
C VAL A 134 -7.01 11.33 23.06
N THR A 135 -8.24 11.77 22.79
CA THR A 135 -9.22 10.99 22.02
C THR A 135 -8.89 10.94 20.53
N TYR A 136 -8.42 12.05 19.95
CA TYR A 136 -7.95 12.11 18.58
C TYR A 136 -6.69 11.27 18.37
N TRP A 137 -5.73 11.39 19.29
CA TRP A 137 -4.48 10.62 19.23
C TRP A 137 -4.69 9.13 19.49
N SER A 138 -5.58 8.74 20.41
CA SER A 138 -5.91 7.32 20.63
C SER A 138 -6.53 6.67 19.38
N LYS A 139 -7.42 7.38 18.68
CA LYS A 139 -8.02 6.87 17.43
C LYS A 139 -7.02 6.78 16.28
N ARG A 140 -6.04 7.70 16.22
CA ARG A 140 -5.04 7.75 15.14
C ARG A 140 -3.83 6.84 15.40
N ALA A 141 -3.42 6.71 16.65
CA ALA A 141 -2.29 5.88 17.06
C ALA A 141 -2.47 4.40 16.72
N LEU A 142 -3.71 4.01 16.50
CA LEU A 142 -4.13 2.63 16.37
C LEU A 142 -4.78 2.41 14.99
N THR A 143 -4.27 3.08 13.95
CA THR A 143 -4.71 2.83 12.57
C THR A 143 -4.45 1.36 12.19
N PRO A 144 -5.31 0.76 11.34
CA PRO A 144 -5.22 -0.65 10.99
C PRO A 144 -3.90 -1.08 10.35
N GLU A 145 -3.11 -0.12 9.86
CA GLU A 145 -1.83 -0.36 9.19
C GLU A 145 -0.71 -0.74 10.16
N LEU A 146 -0.83 -0.37 11.45
CA LEU A 146 0.18 -0.60 12.48
C LEU A 146 -0.21 -1.70 13.48
N GLN A 147 -1.42 -2.24 13.37
CA GLN A 147 -2.00 -3.17 14.34
C GLN A 147 -2.58 -4.39 13.62
N THR A 148 -2.40 -5.57 14.20
CA THR A 148 -3.07 -6.77 13.68
C THR A 148 -4.58 -6.64 13.82
N THR A 149 -5.35 -7.27 12.91
CA THR A 149 -6.82 -7.27 12.93
C THR A 149 -7.39 -7.68 14.31
N LYS A 150 -6.70 -8.58 15.01
CA LYS A 150 -7.05 -9.01 16.37
C LYS A 150 -6.94 -7.87 17.39
N ARG A 151 -5.81 -7.13 17.37
CA ARG A 151 -5.57 -6.02 18.31
C ARG A 151 -6.60 -4.90 18.11
N LEU A 152 -6.89 -4.53 16.87
CA LEU A 152 -7.90 -3.52 16.54
C LEU A 152 -9.29 -3.87 17.09
N LYS A 153 -9.72 -5.13 16.93
CA LYS A 153 -11.01 -5.59 17.46
C LYS A 153 -11.07 -5.47 18.98
N LEU A 154 -9.99 -5.78 19.69
CA LEU A 154 -9.91 -5.67 21.15
C LEU A 154 -9.95 -4.21 21.61
N LEU A 155 -9.19 -3.33 20.95
CA LEU A 155 -9.18 -1.90 21.24
C LEU A 155 -10.57 -1.27 21.03
N GLN A 156 -11.24 -1.60 19.93
CA GLN A 156 -12.61 -1.15 19.66
C GLN A 156 -13.60 -1.66 20.70
N LYS A 157 -13.55 -2.96 21.03
CA LYS A 157 -14.37 -3.58 22.08
C LYS A 157 -14.21 -2.85 23.43
N GLN A 158 -13.00 -2.43 23.77
CA GLN A 158 -12.68 -1.71 25.01
C GLN A 158 -12.87 -0.20 24.93
N LYS A 159 -13.44 0.33 23.83
CA LYS A 159 -13.56 1.77 23.59
C LYS A 159 -12.22 2.50 23.80
N TYR A 160 -11.13 1.83 23.43
CA TYR A 160 -9.76 2.30 23.51
C TYR A 160 -9.25 2.59 24.94
N LYS A 161 -9.86 2.00 25.96
CA LYS A 161 -9.44 2.14 27.36
C LYS A 161 -8.87 0.83 27.91
N CYS A 162 -7.86 0.94 28.77
CA CYS A 162 -7.38 -0.18 29.54
C CYS A 162 -8.42 -0.56 30.60
N ASN A 163 -8.75 -1.85 30.72
CA ASN A 163 -9.76 -2.31 31.68
C ASN A 163 -9.28 -2.27 33.15
N ILE A 164 -7.99 -2.06 33.39
CA ILE A 164 -7.40 -1.99 34.74
C ILE A 164 -7.26 -0.55 35.19
N CYS A 165 -6.50 0.28 34.48
CA CYS A 165 -6.26 1.67 34.88
C CYS A 165 -7.28 2.67 34.31
N LEU A 166 -8.20 2.22 33.43
CA LEU A 166 -9.24 3.03 32.78
C LEU A 166 -8.73 4.20 31.90
N LYS A 167 -7.41 4.33 31.75
CA LYS A 167 -6.77 5.31 30.85
C LYS A 167 -6.85 4.85 29.40
N TYR A 168 -6.84 5.82 28.50
CA TYR A 168 -6.78 5.57 27.06
C TYR A 168 -5.40 5.03 26.64
N PHE A 169 -5.38 4.23 25.57
CA PHE A 169 -4.13 3.79 24.93
C PHE A 169 -3.57 4.88 24.00
N LEU A 170 -2.31 5.23 24.20
CA LEU A 170 -1.53 6.14 23.37
C LEU A 170 -0.59 5.37 22.41
N LEU A 171 -0.05 6.07 21.41
CA LEU A 171 0.89 5.49 20.42
C LEU A 171 2.16 4.94 21.09
N VAL A 172 2.61 5.63 22.14
CA VAL A 172 3.86 5.32 22.86
C VAL A 172 3.66 4.22 23.91
N ASP A 173 2.43 3.80 24.17
CA ASP A 173 2.13 2.83 25.21
C ASP A 173 2.53 1.42 24.77
N ILE A 174 3.35 0.76 25.59
CA ILE A 174 3.60 -0.67 25.47
C ILE A 174 2.37 -1.42 25.97
N THR A 175 1.79 -2.24 25.10
CA THR A 175 0.49 -2.89 25.33
C THR A 175 0.50 -4.37 24.98
N GLU A 176 -0.05 -5.18 25.89
CA GLU A 176 -0.06 -6.63 25.79
C GLU A 176 -1.49 -7.17 25.70
N ILE A 177 -1.66 -8.29 25.00
CA ILE A 177 -2.94 -9.02 24.98
C ILE A 177 -2.95 -9.99 26.15
N ASP A 178 -4.02 -9.91 26.94
CA ASP A 178 -4.25 -10.71 28.14
C ASP A 178 -5.58 -11.46 28.06
N HIS A 179 -5.72 -12.53 28.84
CA HIS A 179 -6.97 -13.25 29.01
C HIS A 179 -7.73 -12.69 30.21
N ILE A 180 -8.99 -12.28 30.05
CA ILE A 180 -9.84 -11.78 31.13
C ILE A 180 -9.93 -12.83 32.25
N LYS A 181 -10.42 -14.04 31.91
CA LYS A 181 -10.30 -15.24 32.73
C LYS A 181 -9.07 -16.03 32.30
N LEU A 182 -8.19 -16.38 33.23
CA LEU A 182 -6.95 -17.10 32.92
C LEU A 182 -7.23 -18.48 32.33
N ARG A 183 -6.30 -18.96 31.50
CA ARG A 183 -6.40 -20.31 30.91
C ARG A 183 -6.36 -21.42 31.97
N SER A 184 -5.59 -21.24 33.04
CA SER A 184 -5.53 -22.16 34.18
C SER A 184 -6.88 -22.35 34.85
N GLU A 185 -7.74 -21.33 34.85
CA GLU A 185 -9.07 -21.36 35.44
C GLU A 185 -10.17 -21.75 34.41
N GLY A 186 -9.78 -22.31 33.26
CA GLY A 186 -10.71 -22.68 32.19
C GLY A 186 -11.09 -21.52 31.26
N GLY A 187 -10.32 -20.43 31.24
CA GLY A 187 -10.50 -19.33 30.31
C GLY A 187 -10.19 -19.72 28.85
N SER A 188 -11.06 -19.32 27.91
CA SER A 188 -10.89 -19.60 26.48
C SER A 188 -9.95 -18.59 25.80
N HIS A 189 -9.26 -18.98 24.72
CA HIS A 189 -8.48 -18.07 23.86
C HIS A 189 -9.35 -17.41 22.76
N LYS A 190 -10.65 -17.23 23.03
CA LYS A 190 -11.57 -16.54 22.11
C LYS A 190 -11.55 -15.04 22.34
N LEU A 191 -11.87 -14.26 21.31
CA LEU A 191 -11.87 -12.78 21.38
C LEU A 191 -12.81 -12.22 22.48
N THR A 192 -13.81 -13.00 22.88
CA THR A 192 -14.70 -12.69 24.01
C THR A 192 -13.97 -12.65 25.35
N ASN A 193 -12.99 -13.53 25.56
CA ASN A 193 -12.19 -13.65 26.78
C ASN A 193 -10.81 -12.97 26.67
N LEU A 194 -10.53 -12.27 25.58
CA LEU A 194 -9.28 -11.51 25.43
C LEU A 194 -9.53 -10.02 25.69
N GLN A 195 -8.49 -9.36 26.19
CA GLN A 195 -8.39 -7.92 26.41
C GLN A 195 -6.98 -7.42 26.08
N ILE A 196 -6.83 -6.11 25.87
CA ILE A 196 -5.55 -5.42 25.80
C ILE A 196 -5.36 -4.58 27.07
N LEU A 197 -4.16 -4.63 27.61
CA LEU A 197 -3.75 -3.89 28.80
C LEU A 197 -2.42 -3.16 28.53
N HIS A 198 -2.15 -2.09 29.27
CA HIS A 198 -0.78 -1.57 29.38
C HIS A 198 0.12 -2.65 29.98
N ALA A 199 1.38 -2.74 29.55
CA ALA A 199 2.34 -3.74 30.07
C ALA A 199 2.38 -3.73 31.61
N VAL A 200 2.48 -2.55 32.22
CA VAL A 200 2.44 -2.38 33.68
C VAL A 200 1.14 -2.91 34.31
N CYS A 201 0.00 -2.69 33.66
CA CYS A 201 -1.29 -3.19 34.14
C CYS A 201 -1.38 -4.72 34.02
N HIS A 202 -0.79 -5.30 32.98
CA HIS A 202 -0.72 -6.73 32.80
C HIS A 202 0.16 -7.40 33.85
N ASP A 203 1.32 -6.82 34.16
CA ASP A 203 2.20 -7.30 35.22
C ASP A 203 1.52 -7.22 36.60
N TYR A 204 0.85 -6.09 36.89
CA TYR A 204 0.04 -5.93 38.10
C TYR A 204 -1.08 -6.98 38.21
N LYS A 205 -1.72 -7.34 37.10
CA LYS A 205 -2.73 -8.40 37.09
C LYS A 205 -2.09 -9.74 37.43
N LYS A 206 -0.97 -10.08 36.79
CA LYS A 206 -0.25 -11.34 37.03
C LYS A 206 0.20 -11.47 38.48
N SER A 207 0.66 -10.38 39.10
CA SER A 207 1.10 -10.41 40.50
C SER A 207 -0.03 -10.68 41.50
N LYS A 208 -1.29 -10.46 41.12
CA LYS A 208 -2.47 -10.74 41.96
C LYS A 208 -3.03 -12.15 41.83
N VAL A 209 -2.56 -12.93 40.86
CA VAL A 209 -3.02 -14.32 40.63
C VAL A 209 -1.96 -15.34 41.04
N LYS A 210 -1.16 -14.98 42.05
CA LYS A 210 -0.30 -15.90 42.78
C LYS A 210 -1.04 -16.44 44.00
#